data_AF-A0AAN8WCT4-F1
#
_entry.id   AF-A0AAN8WCT4-F1
#
_cell.length_a   1.000
_cell.length_b   1.000
_cell.length_c   1.000
_cell.angle_alpha   90.00
_cell.angle_beta   90.00
_cell.angle_gamma   90.00
#
_symmetry.space_group_name_H-M   'P 1'
#
loop_
_entity.id
_entity.type
_entity.pdbx_description
1 polymer ?
#
loop_
_entity_poly.entity_id
_entity_poly.type
_entity_poly.pdbx_seq_one_letter_code
_entity_poly.pdbx_strand_id
1 'polypeptide(L)'
;MELDEDGHPKRTGTWLSASAHAITVVIGSGVLTLAWTTAQLGWIAGLAALLIFGLITWFTSALLAECNKSPDPITGRRNYCYMDAVKANLGGVRVKACGLAQYGALVTATIGYTITAGISMTVVDKTNCLRKHGHDVGCDRSNNPFMIIFGSIQLILSQIPNFHKLSFLSNVAAIMSFSYSFIVIGLSMAKIADVGNHAQTSLGGVRVDIDVSSEEKVWNVLLSLGNIAFAYGFSSVLVEIQASQIYEHFQFNIVGLCLSFGFVRISQDN
;
A
#
# COMPACT_ATOMS: atom_id res chain seq x y z
N MET A 1 10.80 -25.35 23.48
CA MET A 1 10.33 -24.57 22.32
C MET A 1 10.24 -25.58 21.18
N GLU A 2 9.04 -25.89 20.66
CA GLU A 2 8.99 -26.74 19.46
C GLU A 2 9.64 -25.95 18.33
N LEU A 3 10.60 -26.57 17.66
CA LEU A 3 11.29 -26.00 16.51
C LEU A 3 10.65 -26.58 15.24
N ASP A 4 10.62 -25.80 14.16
CA ASP A 4 10.30 -26.30 12.83
C ASP A 4 11.46 -27.18 12.29
N GLU A 5 11.27 -27.79 11.11
CA GLU A 5 12.28 -28.68 10.51
C GLU A 5 13.62 -27.99 10.21
N ASP A 6 13.64 -26.65 10.24
CA ASP A 6 14.81 -25.80 9.98
C ASP A 6 15.43 -25.24 11.28
N GLY A 7 14.92 -25.62 12.46
CA GLY A 7 15.49 -25.24 13.77
C GLY A 7 15.05 -23.86 14.30
N HIS A 8 13.99 -23.27 13.74
CA HIS A 8 13.40 -22.00 14.18
C HIS A 8 12.14 -22.24 15.03
N PRO A 9 11.69 -21.28 15.88
CA PRO A 9 10.47 -21.43 16.66
C PRO A 9 9.25 -21.76 15.78
N LYS A 10 8.58 -22.88 16.08
CA LYS A 10 7.43 -23.39 15.32
C LYS A 10 6.30 -22.36 15.30
N ARG A 11 5.77 -22.10 14.10
CA ARG A 11 4.78 -21.06 13.86
C ARG A 11 3.40 -21.50 14.36
N THR A 12 2.73 -20.62 15.11
CA THR A 12 1.36 -20.82 15.61
C THR A 12 0.30 -19.98 14.87
N GLY A 13 0.71 -19.22 13.84
CA GLY A 13 -0.18 -18.36 13.07
C GLY A 13 -1.09 -19.14 12.11
N THR A 14 -2.38 -18.78 12.05
CA THR A 14 -3.34 -19.34 11.10
C THR A 14 -3.30 -18.62 9.75
N TRP A 15 -3.81 -19.26 8.69
CA TRP A 15 -3.96 -18.63 7.36
C TRP A 15 -4.72 -17.30 7.40
N LEU A 16 -5.66 -17.17 8.32
CA LEU A 16 -6.45 -15.95 8.55
C LEU A 16 -5.60 -14.81 9.16
N SER A 17 -4.74 -15.13 10.12
CA SER A 17 -3.84 -14.12 10.71
C SER A 17 -2.78 -13.66 9.71
N ALA A 18 -2.29 -14.59 8.87
CA ALA A 18 -1.33 -14.28 7.83
C ALA A 18 -1.95 -13.45 6.70
N SER A 19 -3.19 -13.73 6.30
CA SER A 19 -3.91 -12.92 5.31
C SER A 19 -4.24 -11.53 5.84
N ALA A 20 -4.68 -11.41 7.11
CA ALA A 20 -4.88 -10.12 7.75
C ALA A 20 -3.59 -9.28 7.78
N HIS A 21 -2.45 -9.89 8.15
CA HIS A 21 -1.15 -9.21 8.09
C HIS A 21 -0.80 -8.76 6.67
N ALA A 22 -1.00 -9.62 5.66
CA ALA A 22 -0.76 -9.26 4.27
C ALA A 22 -1.64 -8.08 3.83
N ILE A 23 -2.93 -8.06 4.17
CA ILE A 23 -3.85 -6.95 3.91
C ILE A 23 -3.33 -5.66 4.52
N THR A 24 -2.92 -5.69 5.78
CA THR A 24 -2.44 -4.48 6.46
C THR A 24 -1.13 -3.94 5.91
N VAL A 25 -0.29 -4.80 5.32
CA VAL A 25 0.95 -4.38 4.66
C VAL A 25 0.67 -3.75 3.29
N VAL A 26 -0.37 -4.22 2.60
CA VAL A 26 -0.74 -3.72 1.26
C VAL A 26 -1.63 -2.47 1.32
N ILE A 27 -2.58 -2.43 2.25
CA ILE A 27 -3.46 -1.27 2.46
C ILE A 27 -2.69 -0.23 3.28
N GLY A 28 -1.84 0.53 2.59
CA GLY A 28 -0.94 1.52 3.17
C GLY A 28 -1.04 2.89 2.50
N SER A 29 -0.02 3.72 2.72
CA SER A 29 0.07 5.10 2.21
C SER A 29 -0.07 5.19 0.69
N GLY A 30 0.40 4.17 -0.06
CA GLY A 30 0.26 4.10 -1.52
C GLY A 30 -1.20 4.09 -1.98
N VAL A 31 -2.07 3.33 -1.29
CA VAL A 31 -3.49 3.18 -1.66
C VAL A 31 -4.27 4.49 -1.54
N LEU A 32 -3.92 5.34 -0.56
CA LEU A 32 -4.59 6.64 -0.37
C LEU A 32 -4.39 7.58 -1.56
N THR A 33 -3.27 7.47 -2.28
CA THR A 33 -2.98 8.30 -3.44
C THR A 33 -3.61 7.78 -4.74
N LEU A 34 -4.10 6.54 -4.77
CA LEU A 34 -4.58 5.90 -6.00
C LEU A 34 -5.76 6.62 -6.67
N ALA A 35 -6.64 7.24 -5.88
CA ALA A 35 -7.75 8.03 -6.41
C ALA A 35 -7.23 9.25 -7.19
N TRP A 36 -6.24 9.94 -6.63
CA TRP A 36 -5.59 11.07 -7.30
C TRP A 36 -4.83 10.63 -8.55
N THR A 37 -4.04 9.55 -8.47
CA THR A 37 -3.26 9.07 -9.63
C THR A 37 -4.16 8.61 -10.78
N THR A 38 -5.29 7.96 -10.46
CA THR A 38 -6.28 7.53 -11.46
C THR A 38 -6.97 8.75 -12.08
N ALA A 39 -7.21 9.82 -11.32
CA ALA A 39 -7.73 11.06 -11.86
C ALA A 39 -6.73 11.76 -12.80
N GLN A 40 -5.43 11.71 -12.50
CA GLN A 40 -4.38 12.27 -13.36
C GLN A 40 -4.23 11.50 -14.68
N LEU A 41 -4.24 10.17 -14.63
CA LEU A 41 -4.08 9.30 -15.81
C LEU A 41 -5.36 9.19 -16.65
N GLY A 42 -6.52 9.36 -16.02
CA GLY A 42 -7.82 9.08 -16.63
C GLY A 42 -8.24 7.63 -16.46
N TRP A 43 -9.49 7.36 -16.80
CA TRP A 43 -10.11 6.07 -16.50
C TRP A 43 -9.42 4.90 -17.20
N ILE A 44 -9.16 5.00 -18.51
CA ILE A 44 -8.57 3.90 -19.29
C ILE A 44 -7.12 3.66 -18.85
N ALA A 45 -6.29 4.71 -18.88
CA ALA A 45 -4.87 4.57 -18.57
C ALA A 45 -4.64 4.25 -17.09
N GLY A 46 -5.46 4.79 -16.18
CA GLY A 46 -5.44 4.46 -14.76
C GLY A 46 -5.76 2.98 -14.51
N LEU A 47 -6.86 2.46 -15.07
CA LEU A 47 -7.20 1.04 -14.96
C LEU A 47 -6.15 0.13 -15.59
N ALA A 48 -5.66 0.48 -16.79
CA ALA A 48 -4.60 -0.28 -17.45
C ALA A 48 -3.33 -0.32 -16.59
N ALA A 49 -2.90 0.82 -16.02
CA ALA A 49 -1.75 0.89 -15.15
C ALA A 49 -1.94 0.03 -13.88
N LEU A 50 -3.09 0.11 -13.21
CA LEU A 50 -3.39 -0.72 -12.04
C LEU A 50 -3.31 -2.22 -12.37
N LEU A 51 -3.87 -2.64 -13.51
CA LEU A 51 -3.83 -4.04 -13.95
C LEU A 51 -2.40 -4.50 -14.29
N ILE A 52 -1.65 -3.68 -15.03
CA ILE A 52 -0.26 -4.00 -15.42
C ILE A 52 0.64 -4.12 -14.19
N PHE A 53 0.62 -3.13 -13.28
CA PHE A 53 1.42 -3.18 -12.05
C PHE A 53 0.96 -4.31 -11.11
N GLY A 54 -0.34 -4.62 -11.08
CA GLY A 54 -0.86 -5.80 -10.41
C GLY A 54 -0.28 -7.09 -10.96
N LEU A 55 -0.31 -7.28 -12.29
CA LEU A 55 0.26 -8.44 -13.00
C LEU A 55 1.75 -8.60 -12.75
N ILE A 56 2.52 -7.50 -12.86
CA ILE A 56 3.95 -7.48 -12.58
C ILE A 56 4.23 -7.94 -11.14
N THR A 57 3.46 -7.44 -10.19
CA THR A 57 3.65 -7.75 -8.76
C THR A 57 3.34 -9.20 -8.47
N TRP A 58 2.28 -9.75 -9.06
CA TRP A 58 1.96 -11.16 -8.94
C TRP A 58 3.03 -12.05 -9.53
N PHE A 59 3.44 -11.78 -10.76
CA PHE A 59 4.48 -12.54 -11.43
C PHE A 59 5.78 -12.51 -10.62
N THR A 60 6.19 -11.33 -10.16
CA THR A 60 7.38 -11.16 -9.30
C THR A 60 7.23 -11.94 -8.00
N SER A 61 6.07 -11.87 -7.35
CA SER A 61 5.84 -12.58 -6.08
C SER A 61 5.83 -14.10 -6.26
N ALA A 62 5.28 -14.61 -7.37
CA ALA A 62 5.32 -16.04 -7.70
C ALA A 62 6.76 -16.54 -7.84
N LEU A 63 7.61 -15.80 -8.59
CA LEU A 63 9.04 -16.10 -8.69
C LEU A 63 9.74 -16.06 -7.32
N LEU A 64 9.45 -15.06 -6.49
CA LEU A 64 10.03 -14.98 -5.15
C LEU A 64 9.57 -16.14 -4.24
N ALA A 65 8.34 -16.61 -4.40
CA ALA A 65 7.81 -17.76 -3.66
C ALA A 65 8.55 -19.05 -4.04
N GLU A 66 8.87 -19.25 -5.32
CA GLU A 66 9.69 -20.37 -5.79
C GLU A 66 11.14 -20.26 -5.28
N CYS A 67 11.74 -19.07 -5.32
CA CYS A 67 13.09 -18.84 -4.81
C CYS A 67 13.22 -18.93 -3.28
N ASN A 68 12.11 -18.98 -2.55
CA ASN A 68 12.10 -19.09 -1.10
C ASN A 68 12.73 -20.42 -0.63
N LYS A 69 12.64 -21.49 -1.42
CA LYS A 69 13.38 -22.74 -1.18
C LYS A 69 14.48 -22.91 -2.22
N SER A 70 15.70 -23.15 -1.76
CA SER A 70 16.88 -23.31 -2.63
C SER A 70 17.80 -24.40 -2.04
N PRO A 71 18.47 -25.27 -2.84
CA PRO A 71 18.62 -25.24 -4.31
C PRO A 71 17.47 -25.85 -5.11
N ASP A 72 16.57 -26.58 -4.45
CA ASP A 72 15.43 -27.25 -5.08
C ASP A 72 14.11 -26.75 -4.43
N PRO A 73 13.03 -26.50 -5.20
CA PRO A 73 11.79 -25.96 -4.65
C PRO A 73 11.09 -26.90 -3.65
N ILE A 74 11.37 -28.21 -3.71
CA ILE A 74 10.74 -29.24 -2.90
C ILE A 74 11.65 -29.63 -1.73
N THR A 75 12.95 -29.82 -1.99
CA THR A 75 13.93 -30.37 -1.04
C THR A 75 14.95 -29.34 -0.51
N GLY A 76 14.94 -28.11 -1.03
CA GLY A 76 15.84 -27.03 -0.63
C GLY A 76 15.50 -26.40 0.73
N ARG A 77 16.52 -25.81 1.36
CA ARG A 77 16.35 -25.05 2.62
C ARG A 77 15.54 -23.79 2.38
N ARG A 78 14.74 -23.43 3.38
CA ARG A 78 13.88 -22.24 3.34
C ARG A 78 14.68 -20.98 3.67
N ASN A 79 14.50 -19.94 2.87
CA ASN A 79 15.10 -18.61 3.05
C ASN A 79 14.07 -17.67 3.69
N TYR A 80 14.31 -17.31 4.94
CA TYR A 80 13.34 -16.54 5.72
C TYR A 80 13.28 -15.06 5.34
N CYS A 81 14.38 -14.52 4.79
CA CYS A 81 14.47 -13.13 4.35
C CYS A 81 14.76 -13.05 2.86
N TYR A 82 14.29 -11.97 2.20
CA TYR A 82 14.55 -11.73 0.79
C TYR A 82 16.06 -11.73 0.47
N MET A 83 16.88 -11.12 1.33
CA MET A 83 18.33 -11.12 1.16
C MET A 83 18.97 -12.50 1.25
N ASP A 84 18.43 -13.41 2.06
CA ASP A 84 18.91 -14.79 2.12
C ASP A 84 18.56 -15.53 0.84
N ALA A 85 17.35 -15.33 0.31
CA ALA A 85 16.93 -15.90 -0.97
C ALA A 85 17.79 -15.40 -2.13
N VAL A 86 18.11 -14.10 -2.17
CA VAL A 86 19.01 -13.54 -3.20
C VAL A 86 20.43 -14.09 -3.05
N LYS A 87 20.92 -14.24 -1.82
CA LYS A 87 22.25 -14.80 -1.55
C LYS A 87 22.36 -16.27 -1.95
N ALA A 88 21.33 -17.06 -1.68
CA ALA A 88 21.26 -18.47 -2.02
C ALA A 88 21.19 -18.71 -3.54
N ASN A 89 20.47 -17.85 -4.29
CA ASN A 89 20.23 -18.07 -5.72
C ASN A 89 21.18 -17.29 -6.65
N LEU A 90 21.55 -16.05 -6.34
CA LEU A 90 22.34 -15.19 -7.25
C LEU A 90 23.81 -15.02 -6.81
N GLY A 91 24.06 -14.93 -5.51
CA GLY A 91 25.39 -14.70 -4.95
C GLY A 91 26.09 -13.41 -5.38
N GLY A 92 27.27 -13.14 -4.77
CA GLY A 92 28.20 -12.10 -5.22
C GLY A 92 27.68 -10.65 -5.16
N VAL A 93 28.03 -9.86 -6.18
CA VAL A 93 27.74 -8.41 -6.28
C VAL A 93 26.24 -8.11 -6.38
N ARG A 94 25.46 -9.05 -6.93
CA ARG A 94 24.01 -8.89 -7.13
C ARG A 94 23.26 -8.82 -5.80
N VAL A 95 23.74 -9.50 -4.76
CA VAL A 95 23.18 -9.40 -3.39
C VAL A 95 23.26 -7.96 -2.87
N LYS A 96 24.40 -7.29 -3.08
CA LYS A 96 24.58 -5.89 -2.64
C LYS A 96 23.66 -4.94 -3.40
N ALA A 97 23.50 -5.14 -4.72
CA ALA A 97 22.62 -4.32 -5.54
C ALA A 97 21.13 -4.51 -5.17
N CYS A 98 20.67 -5.75 -5.03
CA CYS A 98 19.30 -6.06 -4.60
C CYS A 98 19.02 -5.59 -3.16
N GLY A 99 20.01 -5.71 -2.27
CA GLY A 99 19.92 -5.19 -0.90
C GLY A 99 19.77 -3.67 -0.89
N LEU A 100 20.60 -2.95 -1.65
CA LEU A 100 20.50 -1.49 -1.76
C LEU A 100 19.12 -1.07 -2.27
N ALA A 101 18.58 -1.76 -3.29
CA ALA A 101 17.24 -1.49 -3.80
C ALA A 101 16.15 -1.76 -2.75
N GLN A 102 16.21 -2.90 -2.05
CA GLN A 102 15.24 -3.25 -1.00
C GLN A 102 15.26 -2.24 0.15
N TYR A 103 16.45 -1.92 0.69
CA TYR A 103 16.57 -0.96 1.78
C TYR A 103 16.15 0.45 1.35
N GLY A 104 16.49 0.86 0.13
CA GLY A 104 16.01 2.13 -0.43
C GLY A 104 14.49 2.22 -0.51
N ALA A 105 13.83 1.14 -0.93
CA ALA A 105 12.37 1.05 -0.95
C ALA A 105 11.76 1.13 0.46
N LEU A 106 12.34 0.42 1.44
CA LEU A 106 11.88 0.44 2.84
C LEU A 106 12.04 1.82 3.49
N VAL A 107 13.16 2.51 3.24
CA VAL A 107 13.40 3.88 3.71
C VAL A 107 12.36 4.83 3.11
N THR A 108 12.14 4.73 1.80
CA THR A 108 11.15 5.56 1.08
C THR A 108 9.75 5.33 1.64
N ALA A 109 9.36 4.08 1.88
CA ALA A 109 8.07 3.74 2.48
C ALA A 109 7.91 4.36 3.88
N THR A 110 8.95 4.27 4.72
CA THR A 110 8.95 4.83 6.08
C THR A 110 8.77 6.35 6.07
N ILE A 111 9.48 7.05 5.18
CA ILE A 111 9.33 8.50 4.99
C ILE A 111 7.90 8.83 4.54
N GLY A 112 7.37 8.10 3.56
CA GLY A 112 6.01 8.28 3.06
C GLY A 112 4.95 8.12 4.15
N TYR A 113 5.04 7.06 4.97
CA TYR A 113 4.13 6.85 6.10
C TYR A 113 4.20 7.99 7.12
N THR A 114 5.41 8.49 7.41
CA THR A 114 5.61 9.59 8.37
C THR A 114 4.97 10.88 7.90
N ILE A 115 5.16 11.24 6.62
CA ILE A 115 4.56 12.43 6.02
C ILE A 115 3.03 12.31 6.01
N THR A 116 2.50 11.18 5.52
CA THR A 116 1.06 10.95 5.44
C THR A 116 0.41 11.01 6.82
N ALA A 117 1.01 10.39 7.84
CA ALA A 117 0.52 10.45 9.21
C ALA A 117 0.54 11.89 9.77
N GLY A 118 1.61 12.64 9.52
CA GLY A 118 1.73 14.04 9.93
C GLY A 118 0.65 14.94 9.33
N ILE A 119 0.42 14.84 8.02
CA ILE A 119 -0.64 15.58 7.32
C ILE A 119 -2.01 15.19 7.89
N SER A 120 -2.26 13.89 8.07
CA SER A 120 -3.56 13.39 8.55
C SER A 120 -3.89 13.93 9.95
N MET A 121 -2.94 13.90 10.88
CA MET A 121 -3.13 14.44 12.23
C MET A 121 -3.33 15.95 12.24
N THR A 122 -2.61 16.67 11.36
CA THR A 122 -2.77 18.13 11.21
C THR A 122 -4.17 18.50 10.73
N VAL A 123 -4.72 17.74 9.78
CA VAL A 123 -6.10 17.94 9.29
C VAL A 123 -7.12 17.64 10.40
N VAL A 124 -6.92 16.58 11.19
CA VAL A 124 -7.80 16.28 12.34
C VAL A 124 -7.77 17.41 13.37
N ASP A 125 -6.60 17.91 13.72
CA ASP A 125 -6.47 19.03 14.67
C ASP A 125 -7.14 20.31 14.13
N LYS A 126 -6.91 20.63 12.85
CA LYS A 126 -7.55 21.75 12.17
C LYS A 126 -9.07 21.64 12.16
N THR A 127 -9.62 20.47 11.85
CA THR A 127 -11.09 20.26 11.86
C THR A 127 -11.68 20.36 13.27
N ASN A 128 -10.97 19.90 14.30
CA ASN A 128 -11.39 20.07 15.70
C ASN A 128 -11.35 21.54 16.13
N CYS A 129 -10.33 22.29 15.73
CA CYS A 129 -10.21 23.72 15.99
C CYS A 129 -11.36 24.51 15.35
N LEU A 130 -11.65 24.27 14.07
CA LEU A 130 -12.75 24.91 13.34
C LEU A 130 -14.11 24.57 13.93
N ARG A 131 -14.32 23.32 14.38
CA ARG A 131 -15.56 22.92 15.05
C ARG A 131 -15.78 23.66 16.37
N LYS A 132 -14.71 23.97 17.11
CA LYS A 132 -14.80 24.60 18.43
C LYS A 132 -14.94 26.12 18.37
N HIS A 133 -14.25 26.77 17.44
CA HIS A 133 -14.13 28.23 17.40
C HIS A 133 -14.81 28.89 16.20
N GLY A 134 -15.43 28.09 15.30
CA GLY A 134 -16.07 28.59 14.08
C GLY A 134 -15.11 28.66 12.89
N HIS A 135 -15.66 28.92 11.70
CA HIS A 135 -14.88 28.97 10.45
C HIS A 135 -14.08 30.26 10.24
N ASP A 136 -14.28 31.28 11.09
CA ASP A 136 -13.63 32.60 10.98
C ASP A 136 -12.29 32.70 11.71
N VAL A 137 -11.81 31.62 12.35
CA VAL A 137 -10.52 31.62 13.05
C VAL A 137 -9.40 30.96 12.24
N GLY A 138 -8.21 31.54 12.29
CA GLY A 138 -6.99 30.97 11.69
C GLY A 138 -6.51 29.73 12.45
N CYS A 139 -7.00 28.55 12.07
CA CYS A 139 -6.59 27.26 12.64
C CYS A 139 -5.43 26.59 11.85
N ASP A 140 -4.44 27.36 11.40
CA ASP A 140 -3.32 26.79 10.65
C ASP A 140 -2.28 26.16 11.59
N ARG A 141 -1.84 24.95 11.25
CA ARG A 141 -0.93 24.16 12.09
C ARG A 141 0.13 23.52 11.23
N SER A 142 1.37 23.56 11.71
CA SER A 142 2.50 22.92 11.01
C SER A 142 2.43 21.40 11.15
N ASN A 143 2.78 20.69 10.06
CA ASN A 143 2.87 19.24 10.03
C ASN A 143 4.07 18.70 10.83
N ASN A 144 5.14 19.50 10.97
CA ASN A 144 6.42 19.09 11.57
C ASN A 144 6.29 18.46 12.98
N PRO A 145 5.58 19.06 13.96
CA PRO A 145 5.43 18.45 15.28
C PRO A 145 4.77 17.06 15.20
N PHE A 146 3.73 16.89 14.37
CA PHE A 146 3.06 15.60 14.22
C PHE A 146 3.94 14.54 13.56
N MET A 147 4.75 14.92 12.57
CA MET A 147 5.74 14.03 11.96
C MET A 147 6.80 13.57 12.99
N ILE A 148 7.30 14.48 13.84
CA ILE A 148 8.27 14.14 14.89
C ILE A 148 7.66 13.20 15.92
N ILE A 149 6.43 13.45 16.36
CA ILE A 149 5.72 12.59 17.32
C ILE A 149 5.54 11.18 16.73
N PHE A 150 5.07 11.09 15.48
CA PHE A 150 4.85 9.81 14.82
C PHE A 150 6.16 9.04 14.63
N GLY A 151 7.22 9.70 14.14
CA GLY A 151 8.54 9.09 13.99
C GLY A 151 9.13 8.60 15.32
N SER A 152 8.92 9.35 16.41
CA SER A 152 9.35 8.94 17.76
C SER A 152 8.63 7.66 18.21
N ILE A 153 7.32 7.57 17.96
CA ILE A 153 6.54 6.36 18.25
C ILE A 153 7.05 5.18 17.41
N GLN A 154 7.34 5.38 16.12
CA GLN A 154 7.89 4.34 15.25
C GLN A 154 9.25 3.81 15.76
N LEU A 155 10.13 4.70 16.22
CA LEU A 155 11.44 4.31 16.78
C LEU A 155 11.30 3.49 18.08
N ILE A 156 10.29 3.79 18.91
CA ILE A 156 10.00 3.01 20.11
C ILE A 156 9.42 1.65 19.73
N LEU A 157 8.46 1.62 18.80
CA LEU A 157 7.83 0.38 18.33
C LEU A 157 8.83 -0.54 17.62
N SER A 158 9.82 0.01 16.90
CA SER A 158 10.87 -0.78 16.25
C SER A 158 11.78 -1.52 17.23
N GLN A 159 11.78 -1.14 18.53
CA GLN A 159 12.53 -1.86 19.57
C GLN A 159 11.82 -3.13 20.05
N ILE A 160 10.59 -3.41 19.61
CA ILE A 160 9.82 -4.58 20.07
C ILE A 160 10.13 -5.77 19.14
N PRO A 161 10.92 -6.77 19.59
CA PRO A 161 11.39 -7.84 18.72
C PRO A 161 10.37 -8.97 18.51
N ASN A 162 9.17 -8.88 19.09
CA ASN A 162 8.26 -10.02 19.22
C ASN A 162 6.92 -9.79 18.51
N PHE A 163 6.74 -10.46 17.37
CA PHE A 163 5.56 -10.37 16.50
C PHE A 163 4.23 -10.66 17.24
N HIS A 164 4.24 -11.52 18.26
CA HIS A 164 3.04 -11.83 19.04
C HIS A 164 2.52 -10.60 19.83
N LYS A 165 3.38 -9.61 20.12
CA LYS A 165 2.96 -8.34 20.74
C LYS A 165 2.47 -7.31 19.72
N LEU A 166 2.72 -7.53 18.44
CA LEU A 166 2.33 -6.64 17.34
C LEU A 166 1.03 -7.08 16.64
N SER A 167 0.52 -8.29 16.94
CA SER A 167 -0.76 -8.79 16.42
C SER A 167 -1.92 -7.85 16.74
N PHE A 168 -1.91 -7.21 17.91
CA PHE A 168 -2.88 -6.18 18.27
C PHE A 168 -2.86 -4.99 17.30
N LEU A 169 -1.67 -4.47 16.99
CA LEU A 169 -1.52 -3.34 16.06
C LEU A 169 -2.01 -3.71 14.66
N SER A 170 -1.74 -4.94 14.22
CA SER A 170 -2.25 -5.41 12.93
C SER A 170 -3.77 -5.56 12.92
N ASN A 171 -4.39 -6.02 14.00
CA ASN A 171 -5.85 -6.11 14.07
C ASN A 171 -6.49 -4.72 13.98
N VAL A 172 -5.92 -3.72 14.68
CA VAL A 172 -6.36 -2.32 14.59
C VAL A 172 -6.19 -1.80 13.16
N ALA A 173 -5.04 -2.04 12.53
CA ALA A 173 -4.79 -1.64 11.14
C ALA A 173 -5.81 -2.27 10.18
N ALA A 174 -6.14 -3.55 10.35
CA ALA A 174 -7.14 -4.23 9.51
C ALA A 174 -8.53 -3.61 9.65
N ILE A 175 -8.96 -3.31 10.89
CA ILE A 175 -10.24 -2.63 11.16
C ILE A 175 -10.27 -1.25 10.48
N MET A 176 -9.21 -0.46 10.64
CA MET A 176 -9.10 0.86 10.03
C MET A 176 -9.16 0.80 8.50
N SER A 177 -8.51 -0.18 7.88
CA SER A 177 -8.55 -0.40 6.43
C SER A 177 -9.97 -0.66 5.93
N PHE A 178 -10.74 -1.54 6.59
CA PHE A 178 -12.14 -1.78 6.23
C PHE A 178 -13.00 -0.53 6.44
N SER A 179 -12.83 0.18 7.56
CA SER A 179 -13.55 1.42 7.83
C SER A 179 -13.30 2.48 6.74
N TYR A 180 -12.03 2.67 6.34
CA TYR A 180 -11.68 3.59 5.27
C TYR A 180 -12.35 3.19 3.95
N SER A 181 -12.31 1.90 3.56
CA SER A 181 -12.98 1.42 2.36
C SER A 181 -14.49 1.70 2.38
N PHE A 182 -15.18 1.44 3.50
CA PHE A 182 -16.61 1.73 3.60
C PHE A 182 -16.92 3.23 3.50
N ILE A 183 -16.11 4.10 4.11
CA ILE A 183 -16.26 5.56 4.01
C ILE A 183 -16.08 6.00 2.55
N VAL A 184 -15.05 5.51 1.85
CA VAL A 184 -14.80 5.83 0.44
C VAL A 184 -15.95 5.37 -0.44
N ILE A 185 -16.46 4.15 -0.25
CA ILE A 185 -17.62 3.63 -0.99
C ILE A 185 -18.85 4.52 -0.73
N GLY A 186 -19.14 4.81 0.54
CA GLY A 186 -20.28 5.64 0.94
C GLY A 186 -20.25 7.05 0.33
N LEU A 187 -19.11 7.74 0.44
CA LEU A 187 -18.93 9.07 -0.15
C LEU A 187 -19.01 9.04 -1.68
N SER A 188 -18.48 7.98 -2.32
CA SER A 188 -18.56 7.82 -3.77
C SER A 188 -20.00 7.62 -4.24
N MET A 189 -20.77 6.74 -3.57
CA MET A 189 -22.19 6.54 -3.87
C MET A 189 -23.01 7.82 -3.64
N ALA A 190 -22.75 8.54 -2.55
CA ALA A 190 -23.42 9.80 -2.27
C ALA A 190 -23.18 10.84 -3.37
N LYS A 191 -21.96 10.91 -3.92
CA LYS A 191 -21.65 11.80 -5.05
C LYS A 191 -22.30 11.38 -6.37
N ILE A 192 -22.54 10.08 -6.57
CA ILE A 192 -23.24 9.58 -7.77
C ILE A 192 -24.75 9.84 -7.67
N ALA A 193 -25.33 9.71 -6.47
CA ALA A 193 -26.75 9.92 -6.23
C ALA A 193 -27.16 11.41 -6.21
N ASP A 194 -26.21 12.34 -6.19
CA ASP A 194 -26.47 13.78 -6.20
C ASP A 194 -26.92 14.25 -7.61
N VAL A 195 -28.23 14.35 -7.80
CA VAL A 195 -28.94 14.61 -9.08
C VAL A 195 -28.52 15.92 -9.77
N GLY A 196 -27.82 16.83 -9.07
CA GLY A 196 -27.34 18.10 -9.61
C GLY A 196 -25.88 18.11 -10.08
N ASN A 197 -25.06 17.12 -9.67
CA ASN A 197 -23.63 17.09 -9.95
C ASN A 197 -23.28 15.91 -10.85
N HIS A 198 -23.25 16.13 -12.16
CA HIS A 198 -22.67 15.16 -13.08
C HIS A 198 -21.18 15.02 -12.74
N ALA A 199 -20.81 13.94 -12.07
CA ALA A 199 -19.42 13.64 -11.77
C ALA A 199 -18.65 13.56 -13.10
N GLN A 200 -17.90 14.61 -13.44
CA GLN A 200 -17.17 14.68 -14.70
C GLN A 200 -16.06 13.62 -14.69
N THR A 201 -16.23 12.58 -15.50
CA THR A 201 -15.18 11.59 -15.76
C THR A 201 -14.46 11.94 -17.03
N SER A 202 -13.13 11.94 -16.97
CA SER A 202 -12.28 12.13 -18.14
C SER A 202 -11.64 10.82 -18.56
N LEU A 203 -11.82 10.48 -19.84
CA LEU A 203 -11.15 9.33 -20.48
C LEU A 203 -9.62 9.49 -20.48
N GLY A 204 -9.13 10.73 -20.63
CA GLY A 204 -7.70 11.07 -20.75
C GLY A 204 -7.11 11.81 -19.54
N GLY A 205 -7.78 11.73 -18.39
CA GLY A 205 -7.32 12.34 -17.14
C GLY A 205 -7.47 13.85 -17.10
N VAL A 206 -6.70 14.51 -16.24
CA VAL A 206 -6.71 15.97 -16.13
C VAL A 206 -6.36 16.60 -17.48
N ARG A 207 -7.19 17.54 -17.93
CA ARG A 207 -6.99 18.25 -19.20
C ARG A 207 -5.98 19.37 -18.99
N VAL A 208 -5.19 19.67 -20.03
CA VAL A 208 -4.38 20.89 -20.06
C VAL A 208 -5.37 22.04 -20.17
N ASP A 209 -5.33 22.94 -19.19
CA ASP A 209 -6.23 24.09 -19.07
C ASP A 209 -5.42 25.28 -18.51
N ILE A 210 -6.05 26.43 -18.29
CA ILE A 210 -5.39 27.64 -17.76
C ILE A 210 -4.63 27.36 -16.45
N ASP A 211 -5.11 26.41 -15.65
CA ASP A 211 -4.52 26.02 -14.36
C ASP A 211 -3.49 24.89 -14.45
N VAL A 212 -3.33 24.21 -15.59
CA VAL A 212 -2.41 23.05 -15.73
C VAL A 212 -1.63 23.13 -17.03
N SER A 213 -0.32 23.38 -16.92
CA SER A 213 0.59 23.41 -18.07
C SER A 213 0.85 22.01 -18.66
N SER A 214 1.29 21.95 -19.92
CA SER A 214 1.68 20.67 -20.56
C SER A 214 2.81 19.95 -19.83
N GLU A 215 3.77 20.70 -19.27
CA GLU A 215 4.90 20.15 -18.51
C GLU A 215 4.43 19.54 -17.19
N GLU A 216 3.57 20.27 -16.47
CA GLU A 216 2.96 19.80 -15.22
C GLU A 216 2.10 18.56 -15.46
N LYS A 217 1.40 18.48 -16.58
CA LYS A 217 0.67 17.28 -16.97
C LYS A 217 1.59 16.07 -17.14
N VAL A 218 2.71 16.21 -17.84
CA VAL A 218 3.69 15.11 -18.01
C VAL A 218 4.27 14.70 -16.66
N TRP A 219 4.62 15.67 -15.83
CA TRP A 219 5.11 15.42 -14.48
C TRP A 219 4.10 14.66 -13.61
N ASN A 220 2.83 15.07 -13.63
CA ASN A 220 1.75 14.42 -12.89
C ASN A 220 1.48 13.01 -13.37
N VAL A 221 1.62 12.73 -14.67
CA VAL A 221 1.53 11.36 -15.22
C VAL A 221 2.67 10.49 -14.70
N LEU A 222 3.92 10.98 -14.73
CA LEU A 222 5.08 10.25 -14.21
C LEU A 222 4.97 10.00 -12.71
N LEU A 223 4.57 11.02 -11.95
CA LEU A 223 4.33 10.91 -10.51
C LEU A 223 3.22 9.89 -10.21
N SER A 224 2.17 9.87 -11.03
CA SER A 224 1.07 8.92 -10.89
C SER A 224 1.50 7.48 -11.13
N LEU A 225 2.31 7.23 -12.16
CA LEU A 225 2.88 5.91 -12.40
C LEU A 225 3.82 5.48 -11.27
N GLY A 226 4.65 6.39 -10.75
CA GLY A 226 5.51 6.13 -9.59
C GLY A 226 4.72 5.78 -8.33
N ASN A 227 3.64 6.50 -8.05
CA ASN A 227 2.76 6.23 -6.92
C ASN A 227 2.04 4.87 -7.05
N ILE A 228 1.60 4.49 -8.25
CA ILE A 228 1.04 3.16 -8.51
C ILE A 228 2.12 2.09 -8.29
N ALA A 229 3.32 2.26 -8.86
CA ALA A 229 4.42 1.33 -8.67
C ALA A 229 4.76 1.14 -7.18
N PHE A 230 4.78 2.22 -6.41
CA PHE A 230 4.99 2.19 -4.97
C PHE A 230 3.87 1.45 -4.22
N ALA A 231 2.61 1.68 -4.57
CA ALA A 231 1.47 0.98 -3.97
C ALA A 231 1.50 -0.54 -4.18
N TYR A 232 2.13 -1.00 -5.27
CA TYR A 232 2.29 -2.41 -5.62
C TYR A 232 3.66 -3.00 -5.23
N GLY A 233 4.57 -2.20 -4.66
CA GLY A 233 5.97 -2.56 -4.36
C GLY A 233 6.21 -3.43 -3.12
N PHE A 234 5.25 -4.30 -2.73
CA PHE A 234 5.28 -5.03 -1.46
C PHE A 234 5.74 -6.51 -1.56
N SER A 235 6.13 -6.96 -2.75
CA SER A 235 6.56 -8.36 -3.01
C SER A 235 7.74 -8.83 -2.16
N SER A 236 8.69 -7.96 -1.83
CA SER A 236 9.86 -8.30 -1.00
C SER A 236 9.49 -8.52 0.47
N VAL A 237 8.59 -7.70 1.02
CA VAL A 237 8.10 -7.81 2.41
C VAL A 237 7.27 -9.08 2.58
N LEU A 238 6.53 -9.48 1.55
CA LEU A 238 5.72 -10.70 1.56
C LEU A 238 6.55 -11.99 1.74
N VAL A 239 7.81 -12.02 1.29
CA VAL A 239 8.71 -13.17 1.52
C VAL A 239 8.99 -13.35 3.02
N GLU A 240 9.15 -12.26 3.76
CA GLU A 240 9.41 -12.28 5.21
C GLU A 240 8.18 -12.73 6.01
N ILE A 241 6.98 -12.34 5.54
CA ILE A 241 5.70 -12.80 6.10
C ILE A 241 5.46 -14.30 5.74
N GLN A 242 6.18 -14.82 4.74
CA GLN A 242 6.10 -16.18 4.23
C GLN A 242 4.67 -16.62 3.90
N ALA A 243 3.86 -15.71 3.37
CA ALA A 243 2.47 -15.95 2.99
C ALA A 243 2.33 -16.78 1.68
N SER A 244 3.28 -17.67 1.36
CA SER A 244 3.50 -18.36 0.06
C SER A 244 2.28 -19.08 -0.52
N GLN A 245 1.24 -19.38 0.26
CA GLN A 245 0.01 -20.00 -0.26
C GLN A 245 -1.25 -19.13 -0.22
N ILE A 246 -1.18 -17.88 0.26
CA ILE A 246 -2.34 -16.97 0.25
C ILE A 246 -2.51 -16.27 -1.12
N TYR A 247 -1.51 -16.41 -2.00
CA TYR A 247 -1.35 -15.64 -3.24
C TYR A 247 -2.47 -15.81 -4.27
N GLU A 248 -3.00 -17.02 -4.50
CA GLU A 248 -4.03 -17.24 -5.53
C GLU A 248 -5.37 -16.56 -5.21
N HIS A 249 -5.73 -16.42 -3.94
CA HIS A 249 -6.98 -15.78 -3.52
C HIS A 249 -6.85 -14.27 -3.27
N PHE A 250 -5.64 -13.76 -3.10
CA PHE A 250 -5.41 -12.41 -2.60
C PHE A 250 -5.41 -11.33 -3.68
N GLN A 251 -4.82 -11.62 -4.83
CA GLN A 251 -4.70 -10.64 -5.91
C GLN A 251 -6.04 -10.39 -6.61
N PHE A 252 -6.89 -11.42 -6.73
CA PHE A 252 -8.27 -11.27 -7.20
C PHE A 252 -9.11 -10.34 -6.30
N ASN A 253 -8.79 -10.22 -5.01
CA ASN A 253 -9.48 -9.31 -4.10
C ASN A 253 -9.00 -7.87 -4.17
N ILE A 254 -7.70 -7.58 -4.40
CA ILE A 254 -7.21 -6.19 -4.56
C ILE A 254 -7.59 -5.63 -5.93
N VAL A 255 -7.39 -6.43 -6.99
CA VAL A 255 -7.89 -6.10 -8.33
C VAL A 255 -9.42 -6.06 -8.28
N GLY A 256 -10.07 -6.96 -7.56
CA GLY A 256 -11.52 -6.95 -7.32
C GLY A 256 -12.02 -5.73 -6.57
N LEU A 257 -11.31 -5.21 -5.55
CA LEU A 257 -11.63 -3.95 -4.85
C LEU A 257 -11.45 -2.76 -5.78
N CYS A 258 -10.30 -2.65 -6.46
CA CYS A 258 -10.03 -1.57 -7.41
C CYS A 258 -11.00 -1.61 -8.62
N LEU A 259 -11.33 -2.81 -9.11
CA LEU A 259 -12.32 -3.01 -10.16
C LEU A 259 -13.74 -2.77 -9.65
N SER A 260 -14.11 -3.10 -8.42
CA SER A 260 -15.44 -2.77 -7.88
C SER A 260 -15.60 -1.25 -7.67
N PHE A 261 -14.53 -0.52 -7.36
CA PHE A 261 -14.53 0.95 -7.46
C PHE A 261 -14.66 1.46 -8.90
N GLY A 262 -14.18 0.72 -9.91
CA GLY A 262 -14.39 1.01 -11.33
C GLY A 262 -15.75 0.54 -11.91
N PHE A 263 -16.32 -0.55 -11.38
CA PHE A 263 -17.51 -1.24 -11.87
C PHE A 263 -18.81 -0.66 -11.33
N VAL A 264 -18.80 0.01 -10.16
CA VAL A 264 -19.97 0.75 -9.63
C VAL A 264 -20.52 1.77 -10.65
N ARG A 265 -19.74 2.13 -11.68
CA ARG A 265 -20.16 3.04 -12.75
C ARG A 265 -20.61 2.36 -14.06
N ILE A 266 -20.31 1.08 -14.29
CA ILE A 266 -20.77 0.36 -15.52
C ILE A 266 -22.28 0.03 -15.44
N SER A 267 -22.86 -0.06 -14.23
CA SER A 267 -24.29 -0.35 -14.07
C SER A 267 -25.22 0.88 -14.23
N GLN A 268 -24.77 1.95 -14.90
CA GLN A 268 -25.63 3.08 -15.28
C GLN A 268 -25.57 3.44 -16.77
N ASP A 269 -24.85 2.68 -17.59
CA ASP A 269 -24.94 2.77 -19.06
C ASP A 269 -25.81 1.63 -19.62
N ASN A 270 -27.01 1.44 -19.05
CA ASN A 270 -28.12 0.69 -19.68
C ASN A 270 -29.47 1.19 -19.18
#